data_AF-Q6IL46-F1
#
_entry.id   AF-Q6IL46-F1
#
_cell.length_a   1.000
_cell.length_b   1.000
_cell.length_c   1.000
_cell.angle_alpha   90.00
_cell.angle_beta   90.00
_cell.angle_gamma   90.00
#
_symmetry.space_group_name_H-M   'P 1'
#
loop_
_entity.id
_entity.type
_entity.pdbx_description
1 polymer ?
#
loop_
_entity_poly.entity_id
_entity_poly.type
_entity_poly.pdbx_seq_one_letter_code
_entity_poly.pdbx_strand_id
1 'polypeptide(L)'
;MRNSTLILIAVVMTVCIFANVTGVTRCKGKPKDSKCAGNLDGGNNRKSKCKKSANKNMWHYNTRTKNCTQFNYLGCGGNNNRWCTKALCEACRRPR
;
A
#
# COMPACT_ATOMS: atom_id res chain seq x y z
N MET A 1 34.92 25.43 14.62
CA MET A 1 34.62 24.10 15.22
C MET A 1 33.13 23.95 15.57
N ARG A 2 32.55 24.82 16.43
CA ARG A 2 31.13 24.72 16.84
C ARG A 2 30.08 24.89 15.72
N ASN A 3 30.32 25.75 14.73
CA ASN A 3 29.38 25.92 13.61
C ASN A 3 29.37 24.68 12.70
N SER A 4 30.54 24.07 12.48
CA SER A 4 30.68 22.86 11.67
C SER A 4 29.94 21.67 12.29
N THR A 5 29.99 21.51 13.62
CA THR A 5 29.25 20.45 14.32
C THR A 5 27.73 20.68 14.26
N LEU A 6 27.25 21.91 14.41
CA LEU A 6 25.82 22.23 14.28
C LEU A 6 25.29 21.97 12.87
N ILE A 7 26.05 22.36 11.83
CA ILE A 7 25.68 22.07 10.43
C ILE A 7 25.61 20.56 10.21
N LEU A 8 26.59 19.80 10.71
CA LEU A 8 26.59 18.34 10.59
C LEU A 8 25.35 17.70 11.25
N ILE A 9 25.00 18.12 12.47
CA ILE A 9 23.81 17.62 13.18
C ILE A 9 22.53 17.94 12.39
N ALA A 10 22.39 19.16 11.88
CA ALA A 10 21.21 19.56 11.10
C ALA A 10 21.06 18.72 9.80
N VAL A 11 22.17 18.46 9.10
CA VAL A 11 22.17 17.59 7.91
C VAL A 11 21.77 16.17 8.27
N VAL A 12 22.32 15.60 9.35
CA VAL A 12 21.98 14.25 9.81
C VAL A 12 20.50 14.14 10.17
N MET A 13 19.97 15.08 10.95
CA MET A 13 18.55 15.10 11.33
C MET A 13 17.63 15.19 10.10
N THR A 14 18.00 16.03 9.14
CA THR A 14 17.26 16.19 7.88
C THR A 14 17.25 14.89 7.08
N VAL A 15 18.40 14.23 6.92
CA VAL A 15 18.51 12.92 6.25
C VAL A 15 17.70 11.85 6.98
N CYS A 16 17.73 11.80 8.32
CA CYS A 16 16.93 10.88 9.12
C CYS A 16 15.42 11.12 8.91
N ILE A 17 14.96 12.37 8.91
CA ILE A 17 13.55 12.69 8.66
C ILE A 17 13.12 12.20 7.27
N PHE A 18 13.91 12.50 6.22
CA PHE A 18 13.62 12.02 4.87
C PHE A 18 13.58 10.49 4.78
N ALA A 19 14.51 9.78 5.45
CA ALA A 19 14.51 8.32 5.48
C ALA A 19 13.22 7.75 6.10
N ASN A 20 12.76 8.32 7.22
CA ASN A 20 11.52 7.90 7.87
C ASN A 20 10.27 8.13 6.99
N VAL A 21 10.21 9.27 6.28
CA VAL A 21 9.08 9.58 5.37
C VAL A 21 8.98 8.56 4.23
N THR A 22 10.10 8.12 3.66
CA THR A 22 10.08 7.15 2.55
C THR A 22 9.55 5.77 2.97
N GLY A 23 9.80 5.35 4.22
CA GLY A 23 9.42 4.02 4.74
C GLY A 23 7.91 3.75 4.75
N VAL A 24 7.10 4.79 4.96
CA VAL A 24 5.63 4.66 5.13
C VAL A 24 4.90 4.24 3.85
N THR A 25 5.49 4.45 2.68
CA THR A 25 4.80 4.28 1.38
C THR A 25 4.80 2.86 0.82
N ARG A 26 5.51 1.90 1.43
CA ARG A 26 5.67 0.58 0.81
C ARG A 26 4.50 -0.36 1.13
N CYS A 27 3.55 -0.41 0.21
CA CYS A 27 2.45 -1.37 0.25
C CYS A 27 2.71 -2.58 -0.66
N LYS A 28 3.01 -3.71 -0.02
CA LYS A 28 3.22 -4.99 -0.68
C LYS A 28 1.92 -5.55 -1.26
N GLY A 29 1.93 -5.96 -2.52
CA GLY A 29 0.75 -6.56 -3.20
C GLY A 29 -0.17 -5.55 -3.89
N LYS A 30 0.14 -4.24 -3.81
CA LYS A 30 -0.56 -3.20 -4.56
C LYS A 30 -0.40 -3.43 -6.07
N PRO A 31 -1.48 -3.47 -6.86
CA PRO A 31 -1.38 -3.45 -8.32
C PRO A 31 -0.81 -2.10 -8.81
N LYS A 32 -0.27 -2.06 -10.03
CA LYS A 32 0.20 -0.81 -10.64
C LYS A 32 -0.93 0.21 -10.74
N ASP A 33 -2.08 -0.23 -11.25
CA ASP A 33 -3.28 0.58 -11.43
C ASP A 33 -4.44 0.00 -10.61
N SER A 34 -4.53 0.33 -9.32
CA SER A 34 -5.66 -0.03 -8.48
C SER A 34 -6.98 0.46 -9.08
N LYS A 35 -8.00 -0.41 -9.10
CA LYS A 35 -9.33 -0.14 -9.69
C LYS A 35 -10.41 -0.13 -8.62
N CYS A 36 -11.50 0.57 -8.89
CA CYS A 36 -12.69 0.63 -8.02
C CYS A 36 -13.79 -0.34 -8.43
N ALA A 37 -13.52 -1.21 -9.38
CA ALA A 37 -14.47 -2.15 -9.93
C ALA A 37 -13.76 -3.49 -10.11
N GLY A 38 -14.54 -4.57 -9.96
CA GLY A 38 -14.03 -5.94 -9.96
C GLY A 38 -14.50 -6.68 -8.72
N ASN A 39 -14.62 -7.99 -8.85
CA ASN A 39 -15.04 -8.88 -7.78
C ASN A 39 -13.98 -8.95 -6.66
N LEU A 40 -14.35 -9.47 -5.49
CA LEU A 40 -13.36 -9.78 -4.46
C LEU A 40 -12.49 -10.94 -4.96
N ASP A 41 -11.19 -10.73 -5.06
CA ASP A 41 -10.26 -11.71 -5.63
C ASP A 41 -8.90 -11.70 -4.91
N GLY A 42 -8.71 -12.72 -4.05
CA GLY A 42 -7.48 -12.95 -3.30
C GLY A 42 -6.32 -13.49 -4.14
N GLY A 43 -6.55 -13.89 -5.40
CA GLY A 43 -5.55 -14.57 -6.21
C GLY A 43 -5.18 -15.94 -5.64
N ASN A 44 -3.90 -16.33 -5.73
CA ASN A 44 -3.41 -17.61 -5.22
C ASN A 44 -1.99 -17.52 -4.63
N ASN A 45 -1.61 -18.54 -3.86
CA ASN A 45 -0.30 -18.70 -3.23
C ASN A 45 0.46 -19.94 -3.74
N ARG A 46 0.16 -20.42 -4.96
CA ARG A 46 0.64 -21.71 -5.51
C ARG A 46 2.16 -21.79 -5.63
N LYS A 47 2.83 -20.67 -5.91
CA LYS A 47 4.30 -20.60 -6.01
C LYS A 47 4.87 -20.00 -4.73
N SER A 48 6.06 -20.44 -4.31
CA SER A 48 6.77 -19.87 -3.14
C SER A 48 6.91 -18.33 -3.24
N LYS A 49 7.19 -17.82 -4.44
CA LYS A 49 7.23 -16.36 -4.70
C LYS A 49 5.92 -15.61 -4.44
N CYS A 50 4.77 -16.29 -4.54
CA CYS A 50 3.46 -15.71 -4.26
C CYS A 50 3.30 -15.48 -2.76
N LYS A 51 3.66 -16.47 -1.92
CA LYS A 51 3.66 -16.32 -0.46
C LYS A 51 4.53 -15.13 -0.02
N LYS A 52 5.68 -14.96 -0.67
CA LYS A 52 6.56 -13.78 -0.47
C LYS A 52 5.94 -12.45 -0.89
N SER A 53 4.88 -12.45 -1.69
CA SER A 53 4.14 -11.25 -2.17
C SER A 53 2.74 -11.10 -1.54
N ALA A 54 2.32 -12.03 -0.69
CA ALA A 54 1.04 -12.01 0.00
C ALA A 54 0.91 -10.86 1.02
N ASN A 55 -0.31 -10.38 1.21
CA ASN A 55 -0.67 -9.36 2.19
C ASN A 55 -2.11 -9.58 2.72
N LYS A 56 -2.25 -9.71 4.04
CA LYS A 56 -3.53 -9.94 4.75
C LYS A 56 -4.33 -8.66 5.01
N ASN A 57 -3.73 -7.50 4.74
CA ASN A 57 -4.31 -6.18 5.01
C ASN A 57 -4.62 -5.45 3.70
N MET A 58 -5.30 -6.13 2.78
CA MET A 58 -5.78 -5.55 1.52
C MET A 58 -7.26 -5.17 1.64
N TRP A 59 -7.66 -4.15 0.90
CA TRP A 59 -9.03 -3.63 0.89
C TRP A 59 -9.63 -3.76 -0.51
N HIS A 60 -10.81 -4.37 -0.58
CA HIS A 60 -11.63 -4.52 -1.79
C HIS A 60 -12.78 -3.53 -1.73
N TYR A 61 -13.03 -2.81 -2.82
CA TYR A 61 -14.19 -1.91 -2.92
C TYR A 61 -15.38 -2.65 -3.54
N ASN A 62 -16.49 -2.75 -2.82
CA ASN A 62 -17.73 -3.30 -3.33
C ASN A 62 -18.59 -2.18 -3.93
N THR A 63 -18.77 -2.19 -5.25
CA THR A 63 -19.54 -1.15 -5.97
C THR A 63 -21.04 -1.18 -5.70
N ARG A 64 -21.59 -2.33 -5.31
CA ARG A 64 -23.02 -2.49 -5.02
C ARG A 64 -23.36 -1.94 -3.64
N THR A 65 -22.55 -2.27 -2.63
CA THR A 65 -22.77 -1.80 -1.24
C THR A 65 -22.08 -0.48 -0.94
N LYS A 66 -21.24 0.03 -1.87
CA LYS A 66 -20.39 1.21 -1.73
C LYS A 66 -19.44 1.16 -0.52
N ASN A 67 -19.10 -0.05 -0.07
CA ASN A 67 -18.29 -0.28 1.12
C ASN A 67 -16.96 -0.95 0.77
N CYS A 68 -15.95 -0.70 1.61
CA CYS A 68 -14.66 -1.38 1.56
C CYS A 68 -14.61 -2.53 2.56
N THR A 69 -14.19 -3.70 2.09
CA THR A 69 -14.04 -4.89 2.94
C THR A 69 -12.59 -5.36 2.91
N GLN A 70 -12.03 -5.65 4.08
CA GLN A 70 -10.70 -6.21 4.20
C GLN A 70 -10.68 -7.67 3.70
N PHE A 71 -9.64 -8.06 2.98
CA PHE A 71 -9.47 -9.44 2.49
C PHE A 71 -7.99 -9.83 2.37
N ASN A 72 -7.74 -11.13 2.21
CA ASN A 72 -6.41 -11.70 2.08
C ASN A 72 -5.98 -11.79 0.61
N TYR A 73 -4.96 -11.01 0.22
CA TYR A 73 -4.28 -11.22 -1.04
C TYR A 73 -3.17 -12.27 -0.90
N LEU A 74 -3.32 -13.38 -1.60
CA LEU A 74 -2.45 -14.55 -1.53
C LEU A 74 -1.13 -14.40 -2.31
N GLY A 75 -1.00 -13.29 -3.05
CA GLY A 75 0.27 -12.78 -3.55
C GLY A 75 0.51 -12.91 -5.05
N CYS A 76 -0.20 -13.79 -5.75
CA CYS A 76 -0.16 -13.87 -7.21
C CYS A 76 -1.54 -13.81 -7.84
N GLY A 77 -1.61 -13.20 -9.02
CA GLY A 77 -2.84 -13.09 -9.80
C GLY A 77 -3.84 -12.16 -9.13
N GLY A 78 -5.10 -12.57 -9.17
CA GLY A 78 -6.24 -11.77 -8.76
C GLY A 78 -6.40 -10.48 -9.58
N ASN A 79 -7.49 -9.75 -9.34
CA ASN A 79 -7.75 -8.50 -10.05
C ASN A 79 -7.16 -7.25 -9.35
N ASN A 80 -7.32 -6.08 -9.97
CA ASN A 80 -6.75 -4.83 -9.48
C ASN A 80 -7.64 -4.07 -8.48
N ASN A 81 -8.80 -4.61 -8.09
CA ASN A 81 -9.65 -4.01 -7.06
C ASN A 81 -9.09 -4.30 -5.67
N ARG A 82 -7.90 -3.75 -5.42
CA ARG A 82 -7.08 -3.96 -4.24
C ARG A 82 -6.39 -2.67 -3.83
N TRP A 83 -6.59 -2.31 -2.57
CA TRP A 83 -6.11 -1.06 -1.98
C TRP A 83 -5.37 -1.33 -0.68
N CYS A 84 -4.37 -0.50 -0.41
CA CYS A 84 -3.46 -0.67 0.72
C CYS A 84 -4.04 -0.22 2.06
N THR A 85 -4.97 0.73 2.02
CA THR A 85 -5.62 1.29 3.19
C THR A 85 -7.11 1.43 2.90
N LYS A 86 -7.90 1.40 3.97
CA LYS A 86 -9.34 1.65 3.91
C LYS A 86 -9.63 3.01 3.27
N ALA A 87 -8.91 4.05 3.68
CA ALA A 87 -9.06 5.40 3.14
C ALA A 87 -8.84 5.48 1.61
N LEU A 88 -7.82 4.80 1.06
CA LEU A 88 -7.60 4.76 -0.38
C LEU A 88 -8.72 4.01 -1.12
N CYS A 89 -9.22 2.92 -0.53
CA CYS A 89 -10.35 2.17 -1.06
C CYS A 89 -11.63 3.03 -1.11
N GLU A 90 -11.95 3.72 -0.01
CA GLU A 90 -13.13 4.57 0.11
C GLU A 90 -13.05 5.82 -0.77
N ALA A 91 -11.84 6.39 -0.92
CA ALA A 91 -11.60 7.54 -1.78
C ALA A 91 -11.72 7.22 -3.27
N CYS A 92 -11.66 5.94 -3.66
CA CYS A 92 -11.42 5.58 -5.05
C CYS A 92 -12.60 5.94 -5.99
N ARG A 93 -13.84 5.97 -5.47
CA ARG A 93 -15.05 6.39 -6.20
C ARG A 93 -15.47 7.84 -5.92
N ARG A 94 -14.67 8.63 -5.21
CA ARG A 94 -14.98 10.06 -5.05
C ARG A 94 -14.92 10.72 -6.44
N PRO A 95 -15.91 11.54 -6.80
CA PRO A 95 -15.76 12.44 -7.94
C PRO A 95 -14.46 13.22 -7.77
N ARG A 96 -13.66 13.31 -8.84
CA ARG A 96 -12.51 14.23 -8.88
C ARG A 96 -13.01 15.64 -9.14
#